data_AF-A0A183FNM0-F1
#
_entry.id   AF-A0A183FNM0-F1
#
_cell.length_a   1.000
_cell.length_b   1.000
_cell.length_c   1.000
_cell.angle_alpha   90.00
_cell.angle_beta   90.00
_cell.angle_gamma   90.00
#
_symmetry.space_group_name_H-M   'P 1'
#
loop_
_entity.id
_entity.type
_entity.pdbx_description
1 polymer ?
#
loop_
_entity_poly.entity_id
_entity_poly.type
_entity_poly.pdbx_seq_one_letter_code
_entity_poly.pdbx_strand_id
1 'polypeptide(L)'
;LNFFRNLVFDYSSPFDVVKWRRVNKQFKRITDNRVKRTLYLDVLRLDITQILPRGVAGDVLSSIPGDFFRHPSCCIIAHHEHRSVLLAAHSQWTAREAAKIRAAVQFFGRSAHTVTLDSSIAELCVAGQCTTDVASWFAFQAAAGGTDPIPTMDNFECPGWLQGEAKFNQTTHLCQSEADLPQWNPTTQRIPLGPLFPKAREITFRCSVPQLRRMRRLAVYHVPATAIFSPEQLQVFRLSIIGGRCKAPSSLKLRPFREWLDADQLGNKLCVQFC
;
A
#
# COMPACT_ATOMS: atom_id res chain seq x y z
N LEU A 1 33.78 -4.84 17.01
CA LEU A 1 32.58 -5.69 16.81
C LEU A 1 31.31 -4.95 16.34
N ASN A 2 30.93 -3.80 16.93
CA ASN A 2 29.69 -3.10 16.52
C ASN A 2 29.73 -2.56 15.08
N PHE A 3 30.90 -2.09 14.61
CA PHE A 3 31.10 -1.62 13.24
C PHE A 3 30.85 -2.71 12.18
N PHE A 4 31.54 -3.85 12.31
CA PHE A 4 31.36 -4.99 11.40
C PHE A 4 29.92 -5.52 11.36
N ARG A 5 29.21 -5.52 12.50
CA ARG A 5 27.80 -5.94 12.53
C ARG A 5 26.88 -4.96 11.81
N ASN A 6 27.10 -3.65 11.93
CA ASN A 6 26.33 -2.68 11.15
C ASN A 6 26.59 -2.85 9.66
N LEU A 7 27.85 -3.10 9.27
CA LEU A 7 28.25 -3.36 7.90
C LEU A 7 27.51 -4.58 7.31
N VAL A 8 27.44 -5.70 8.05
CA VAL A 8 26.69 -6.89 7.60
C VAL A 8 25.22 -6.54 7.35
N PHE A 9 24.59 -5.79 8.24
CA PHE A 9 23.20 -5.38 8.05
C PHE A 9 23.01 -4.39 6.89
N ASP A 10 24.04 -3.60 6.54
CA ASP A 10 24.01 -2.64 5.42
C ASP A 10 24.04 -3.34 4.06
N TYR A 11 24.71 -4.48 3.96
CA TYR A 11 24.77 -5.29 2.73
C TYR A 11 23.79 -6.47 2.72
N SER A 12 22.86 -6.52 3.67
CA SER A 12 21.88 -7.61 3.77
C SER A 12 20.52 -7.22 3.21
N SER A 13 19.84 -8.21 2.65
CA SER A 13 18.45 -8.07 2.22
C SER A 13 17.55 -7.52 3.35
N PRO A 14 16.67 -6.53 3.09
CA PRO A 14 15.72 -6.02 4.06
C PRO A 14 14.85 -7.11 4.67
N PHE A 15 14.55 -8.16 3.91
CA PHE A 15 13.77 -9.30 4.38
C PHE A 15 14.50 -10.10 5.46
N ASP A 16 15.81 -10.31 5.29
CA ASP A 16 16.61 -11.07 6.25
C ASP A 16 16.89 -10.24 7.50
N VAL A 17 17.15 -8.94 7.35
CA VAL A 17 17.27 -8.00 8.48
C VAL A 17 16.00 -8.01 9.36
N VAL A 18 14.81 -8.11 8.76
CA VAL A 18 13.55 -8.24 9.51
C VAL A 18 13.41 -9.60 10.18
N LYS A 19 13.85 -10.70 9.56
CA LYS A 19 13.86 -12.04 10.19
C LYS A 19 14.83 -12.10 11.37
N TRP A 20 16.03 -11.54 11.21
CA TRP A 20 17.09 -11.49 12.23
C TRP A 20 16.68 -10.78 13.51
N ARG A 21 15.66 -9.92 13.44
CA ARG A 21 15.00 -9.32 14.60
C ARG A 21 14.52 -10.37 15.63
N ARG A 22 14.21 -11.59 15.21
CA ARG A 22 13.76 -12.69 16.07
C ARG A 22 14.89 -13.52 16.67
N VAL A 23 16.12 -13.36 16.19
CA VAL A 23 17.27 -14.19 16.58
C VAL A 23 17.77 -13.81 17.97
N ASN A 24 17.96 -12.52 18.25
CA ASN A 24 18.34 -12.05 19.59
C ASN A 24 17.95 -10.58 19.85
N LYS A 25 18.02 -10.17 21.13
CA LYS A 25 17.64 -8.81 21.58
C LYS A 25 18.50 -7.71 20.93
N GLN A 26 19.76 -7.98 20.64
CA GLN A 26 20.66 -6.99 20.05
C GLN A 26 20.33 -6.73 18.58
N PHE A 27 20.08 -7.78 17.80
CA PHE A 27 19.66 -7.71 16.40
C PHE A 27 18.30 -7.01 16.31
N LYS A 28 17.38 -7.35 17.23
CA LYS A 28 16.13 -6.61 17.37
C LYS A 28 16.35 -5.11 17.56
N ARG A 29 17.26 -4.72 18.46
CA ARG A 29 17.57 -3.30 18.72
C ARG A 29 18.15 -2.61 17.48
N ILE A 30 19.05 -3.26 16.75
CA ILE A 30 19.65 -2.72 15.52
C ILE A 30 18.56 -2.52 14.45
N THR A 31 17.76 -3.55 14.17
CA THR A 31 16.66 -3.47 13.19
C THR A 31 15.64 -2.40 13.60
N ASP A 32 15.20 -2.39 14.86
CA ASP A 32 14.22 -1.40 15.34
C ASP A 32 14.77 0.04 15.23
N ASN A 33 16.06 0.25 15.50
CA ASN A 33 16.70 1.56 15.36
C ASN A 33 16.78 2.00 13.89
N ARG A 34 17.03 1.07 12.95
CA ARG A 34 17.01 1.36 11.51
C ARG A 34 15.62 1.77 11.06
N VAL A 35 14.60 0.99 11.42
CA VAL A 35 13.20 1.29 11.09
C VAL A 35 12.80 2.65 11.67
N LYS A 36 13.18 2.96 12.91
CA LYS A 36 12.92 4.28 13.52
C LYS A 36 13.52 5.46 12.74
N ARG A 37 14.54 5.24 11.92
CA ARG A 37 15.18 6.26 11.07
C ARG A 37 14.56 6.36 9.68
N THR A 38 13.67 5.44 9.30
CA THR A 38 12.90 5.53 8.05
C THR A 38 12.05 6.80 8.07
N LEU A 39 12.33 7.70 7.14
CA LEU A 39 11.56 8.93 6.91
C LEU A 39 10.69 8.82 5.66
N TYR A 40 11.17 8.12 4.63
CA TYR A 40 10.49 7.98 3.35
C TYR A 40 10.06 6.53 3.14
N LEU A 41 8.77 6.33 2.90
CA LEU A 41 8.20 5.05 2.51
C LEU A 41 7.50 5.19 1.17
N ASP A 42 7.99 4.49 0.16
CA ASP A 42 7.36 4.42 -1.15
C ASP A 42 6.90 2.98 -1.42
N VAL A 43 5.62 2.80 -1.76
CA VAL A 43 5.04 1.49 -2.01
C VAL A 43 4.32 1.45 -3.35
N LEU A 44 4.84 0.60 -4.22
CA LEU A 44 4.49 0.48 -5.63
C LEU A 44 3.76 -0.84 -5.90
N ARG A 45 2.87 -0.82 -6.89
CA ARG A 45 2.32 -2.00 -7.53
C ARG A 45 2.53 -1.89 -9.04
N LEU A 46 3.51 -2.61 -9.55
CA LEU A 46 3.91 -2.59 -10.97
C LEU A 46 4.47 -3.93 -11.40
N ASP A 47 4.74 -4.11 -12.69
CA ASP A 47 5.47 -5.28 -13.16
C ASP A 47 6.94 -5.22 -12.72
N ILE A 48 7.24 -5.87 -11.60
CA ILE A 48 8.58 -5.86 -10.99
C ILE A 48 9.65 -6.54 -11.86
N THR A 49 9.29 -7.23 -12.96
CA THR A 49 10.28 -7.73 -13.92
C THR A 49 10.96 -6.58 -14.67
N GLN A 50 10.33 -5.40 -14.75
CA GLN A 50 10.91 -4.18 -15.31
C GLN A 50 12.01 -3.59 -14.41
N ILE A 51 11.95 -3.86 -13.10
CA ILE A 51 12.97 -3.40 -12.13
C ILE A 51 14.08 -4.44 -12.02
N LEU A 52 13.71 -5.71 -11.85
CA LEU A 52 14.66 -6.82 -11.68
C LEU A 52 14.15 -8.04 -12.45
N PRO A 53 14.61 -8.28 -13.69
CA PRO A 53 14.18 -9.40 -14.52
C PRO A 53 14.40 -10.76 -13.85
N ARG A 54 13.53 -11.75 -14.14
CA ARG A 54 13.72 -13.14 -13.67
C ARG A 54 14.72 -13.84 -14.59
N GLY A 55 15.66 -14.61 -14.03
CA GLY A 55 16.56 -15.47 -14.81
C GLY A 55 17.88 -14.83 -15.24
N VAL A 56 18.20 -13.61 -14.78
CA VAL A 56 19.60 -13.14 -14.79
C VAL A 56 20.34 -14.00 -13.77
N ALA A 57 21.28 -14.83 -14.24
CA ALA A 57 22.06 -15.72 -13.41
C ALA A 57 22.91 -14.89 -12.42
N GLY A 58 22.51 -14.93 -11.15
CA GLY A 58 23.13 -14.21 -10.03
C GLY A 58 22.19 -13.14 -9.44
N ASP A 59 21.89 -13.04 -8.15
CA ASP A 59 22.64 -13.41 -6.93
C ASP A 59 24.15 -13.11 -6.96
N VAL A 60 24.67 -12.59 -8.07
CA VAL A 60 26.06 -12.23 -8.30
C VAL A 60 26.03 -10.96 -9.17
N LEU A 61 26.33 -9.82 -8.54
CA LEU A 61 26.54 -8.51 -9.15
C LEU A 61 25.46 -8.08 -10.19
N SER A 62 24.29 -7.64 -9.73
CA SER A 62 23.47 -6.80 -10.59
C SER A 62 24.18 -5.45 -10.76
N SER A 63 24.68 -5.17 -11.97
CA SER A 63 25.15 -3.87 -12.45
C SER A 63 24.04 -2.80 -12.54
N ILE A 64 22.98 -2.94 -11.74
CA ILE A 64 21.93 -1.95 -11.56
C ILE A 64 22.34 -1.09 -10.37
N PRO A 65 22.51 0.23 -10.51
CA PRO A 65 22.76 1.11 -9.37
C PRO A 65 21.56 1.04 -8.41
N GLY A 66 21.78 0.49 -7.22
CA GLY A 66 20.77 0.37 -6.16
C GLY A 66 20.47 -1.09 -5.83
N ASP A 67 20.80 -1.51 -4.62
CA ASP A 67 20.63 -2.89 -4.15
C ASP A 67 19.12 -3.21 -3.97
N PHE A 68 18.45 -3.63 -5.04
CA PHE A 68 17.08 -4.14 -5.00
C PHE A 68 17.11 -5.63 -4.65
N PHE A 69 16.37 -6.01 -3.60
CA PHE A 69 16.31 -7.39 -3.13
C PHE A 69 14.96 -8.00 -3.47
N ARG A 70 14.97 -9.19 -4.07
CA ARG A 70 13.76 -9.97 -4.32
C ARG A 70 13.40 -10.80 -3.09
N HIS A 71 12.12 -10.83 -2.74
CA HIS A 71 11.65 -11.71 -1.68
C HIS A 71 11.77 -13.18 -2.14
N PRO A 72 12.32 -14.10 -1.33
CA PRO A 72 12.66 -15.46 -1.78
C PRO A 72 11.45 -16.30 -2.24
N SER A 73 10.28 -16.10 -1.64
CA SER A 73 9.06 -16.89 -1.94
C SER A 73 7.83 -16.09 -2.38
N CYS A 74 7.99 -14.79 -2.66
CA CYS A 74 6.88 -13.91 -3.04
C CYS A 74 7.31 -12.95 -4.13
N CYS A 75 6.33 -12.48 -4.90
CA CYS A 75 6.56 -11.52 -5.99
C CYS A 75 6.64 -10.09 -5.46
N ILE A 76 7.61 -9.84 -4.57
CA ILE A 76 7.88 -8.55 -3.92
C ILE A 76 9.36 -8.22 -4.08
N ILE A 77 9.66 -6.95 -4.35
CA ILE A 77 11.00 -6.38 -4.28
C ILE A 77 11.05 -5.34 -3.18
N ALA A 78 12.17 -5.25 -2.48
CA ALA A 78 12.44 -4.19 -1.53
C ALA A 78 13.80 -3.55 -1.82
N HIS A 79 13.85 -2.23 -1.66
CA HIS A 79 15.09 -1.47 -1.59
C HIS A 79 15.06 -0.63 -0.33
N HIS A 80 16.16 -0.59 0.41
CA HIS A 80 16.22 0.04 1.73
C HIS A 80 17.54 0.80 1.85
N GLU A 81 17.48 2.12 1.87
CA GLU A 81 18.64 2.96 2.15
C GLU A 81 18.61 3.43 3.61
N HIS A 82 19.42 4.44 3.94
CA HIS A 82 19.56 4.92 5.31
C HIS A 82 18.26 5.48 5.92
N ARG A 83 17.42 6.14 5.10
CA ARG A 83 16.17 6.80 5.52
C ARG A 83 14.98 6.50 4.62
N SER A 84 15.17 5.78 3.52
CA SER A 84 14.15 5.49 2.53
C SER A 84 13.92 3.98 2.44
N VAL A 85 12.67 3.60 2.25
CA VAL A 85 12.28 2.22 1.97
C VAL A 85 11.33 2.24 0.79
N LEU A 86 11.70 1.52 -0.26
CA LEU A 86 10.86 1.25 -1.42
C LEU A 86 10.42 -0.20 -1.37
N LEU A 87 9.12 -0.44 -1.44
CA LEU A 87 8.52 -1.76 -1.54
C LEU A 87 7.72 -1.85 -2.84
N ALA A 88 7.99 -2.85 -3.66
CA ALA A 88 7.26 -3.04 -4.92
C ALA A 88 6.60 -4.42 -4.93
N ALA A 89 5.28 -4.45 -5.06
CA ALA A 89 4.52 -5.67 -5.31
C ALA A 89 4.32 -5.86 -6.81
N HIS A 90 4.38 -7.10 -7.29
CA HIS A 90 4.07 -7.40 -8.68
C HIS A 90 2.62 -7.03 -9.03
N SER A 91 2.37 -6.59 -10.26
CA SER A 91 1.02 -6.27 -10.78
C SER A 91 0.02 -7.42 -10.53
N GLN A 92 0.44 -8.65 -10.83
CA GLN A 92 -0.25 -9.92 -10.55
C GLN A 92 -0.04 -10.49 -9.12
N TRP A 93 0.04 -9.63 -8.09
CA TRP A 93 0.14 -10.10 -6.69
C TRP A 93 -1.03 -11.01 -6.27
N THR A 94 -0.81 -11.92 -5.31
CA THR A 94 -1.88 -12.72 -4.70
C THR A 94 -2.26 -12.19 -3.31
N ALA A 95 -3.27 -12.81 -2.68
CA ALA A 95 -3.61 -12.60 -1.28
C ALA A 95 -2.40 -12.68 -0.34
N ARG A 96 -1.48 -13.61 -0.63
CA ARG A 96 -0.25 -13.79 0.15
C ARG A 96 0.68 -12.60 0.04
N GLU A 97 0.91 -12.08 -1.17
CA GLU A 97 1.76 -10.91 -1.40
C GLU A 97 1.16 -9.66 -0.75
N ALA A 98 -0.15 -9.39 -0.90
CA ALA A 98 -0.70 -8.17 -0.30
C ALA A 98 -0.74 -8.26 1.23
N ALA A 99 -0.94 -9.44 1.82
CA ALA A 99 -0.81 -9.61 3.27
C ALA A 99 0.62 -9.26 3.75
N LYS A 100 1.65 -9.69 3.01
CA LYS A 100 3.04 -9.35 3.31
C LYS A 100 3.34 -7.86 3.10
N ILE A 101 2.83 -7.26 2.03
CA ILE A 101 2.97 -5.82 1.77
C ILE A 101 2.29 -5.02 2.86
N ARG A 102 1.06 -5.36 3.26
CA ARG A 102 0.36 -4.71 4.37
C ARG A 102 1.17 -4.80 5.66
N ALA A 103 1.71 -5.97 5.98
CA ALA A 103 2.56 -6.15 7.17
C ALA A 103 3.84 -5.31 7.08
N ALA A 104 4.45 -5.21 5.90
CA ALA A 104 5.64 -4.38 5.67
C ALA A 104 5.33 -2.88 5.79
N VAL A 105 4.21 -2.42 5.22
CA VAL A 105 3.71 -1.04 5.36
C VAL A 105 3.45 -0.72 6.83
N GLN A 106 2.80 -1.61 7.58
CA GLN A 106 2.59 -1.44 9.02
C GLN A 106 3.89 -1.41 9.83
N PHE A 107 4.93 -2.07 9.33
CA PHE A 107 6.23 -2.13 10.00
C PHE A 107 7.04 -0.85 9.79
N PHE A 108 7.22 -0.43 8.52
CA PHE A 108 8.01 0.76 8.17
C PHE A 108 7.22 2.07 8.31
N GLY A 109 5.90 2.04 8.15
CA GLY A 109 5.03 3.21 8.20
C GLY A 109 4.93 3.88 9.56
N ARG A 110 5.27 3.18 10.65
CA ARG A 110 5.21 3.73 12.02
C ARG A 110 6.14 4.93 12.25
N SER A 111 7.24 5.00 11.50
CA SER A 111 8.26 6.05 11.60
C SER A 111 8.30 6.97 10.40
N ALA A 112 7.69 6.56 9.28
CA ALA A 112 7.70 7.32 8.03
C ALA A 112 7.01 8.69 8.20
N HIS A 113 7.65 9.71 7.66
CA HIS A 113 7.16 11.09 7.61
C HIS A 113 6.58 11.43 6.23
N THR A 114 7.18 10.87 5.17
CA THR A 114 6.67 10.98 3.81
C THR A 114 6.29 9.60 3.33
N VAL A 115 5.02 9.41 2.99
CA VAL A 115 4.46 8.12 2.55
C VAL A 115 3.86 8.28 1.17
N THR A 116 4.33 7.49 0.22
CA THR A 116 3.78 7.43 -1.14
C THR A 116 3.26 6.02 -1.40
N LEU A 117 1.98 5.91 -1.77
CA LEU A 117 1.32 4.63 -2.05
C LEU A 117 0.65 4.66 -3.41
N ASP A 118 0.77 3.60 -4.18
CA ASP A 118 -0.13 3.37 -5.31
C ASP A 118 -1.56 3.14 -4.82
N SER A 119 -2.53 3.51 -5.63
CA SER A 119 -3.96 3.49 -5.29
C SER A 119 -4.48 2.14 -4.80
N SER A 120 -3.98 1.04 -5.36
CA SER A 120 -4.28 -0.32 -4.93
C SER A 120 -3.69 -0.65 -3.56
N ILE A 121 -2.50 -0.13 -3.26
CA ILE A 121 -1.84 -0.24 -1.95
C ILE A 121 -2.56 0.63 -0.92
N ALA A 122 -2.94 1.85 -1.28
CA ALA A 122 -3.71 2.75 -0.42
C ALA A 122 -5.07 2.12 -0.05
N GLU A 123 -5.79 1.58 -1.03
CA GLU A 123 -7.05 0.86 -0.81
C GLU A 123 -6.86 -0.37 0.09
N LEU A 124 -5.79 -1.15 -0.12
CA LEU A 124 -5.42 -2.26 0.77
C LEU A 124 -5.17 -1.78 2.21
N CYS A 125 -4.50 -0.65 2.38
CA CYS A 125 -4.20 -0.10 3.70
C CYS A 125 -5.47 0.32 4.43
N VAL A 126 -6.39 1.01 3.74
CA VAL A 126 -7.69 1.43 4.29
C VAL A 126 -8.55 0.23 4.62
N ALA A 127 -8.74 -0.70 3.67
CA ALA A 127 -9.51 -1.90 3.92
C ALA A 127 -8.91 -2.76 5.04
N GLY A 128 -7.58 -2.80 5.12
CA GLY A 128 -6.86 -3.46 6.20
C GLY A 128 -7.05 -2.83 7.57
N GLN A 129 -7.51 -1.58 7.69
CA GLN A 129 -7.92 -1.02 8.99
C GLN A 129 -9.35 -1.43 9.35
N CYS A 130 -10.19 -1.81 8.37
CA CYS A 130 -11.56 -2.29 8.57
C CYS A 130 -11.58 -3.77 8.97
N THR A 131 -10.83 -4.61 8.25
CA THR A 131 -10.80 -6.06 8.42
C THR A 131 -9.38 -6.59 8.54
N THR A 132 -9.21 -7.66 9.32
CA THR A 132 -7.94 -8.40 9.38
C THR A 132 -7.78 -9.38 8.23
N ASP A 133 -8.86 -9.75 7.53
CA ASP A 133 -8.81 -10.75 6.47
C ASP A 133 -8.58 -10.14 5.08
N VAL A 134 -7.32 -10.21 4.65
CA VAL A 134 -6.89 -9.78 3.30
C VAL A 134 -7.52 -10.66 2.21
N ALA A 135 -7.86 -11.93 2.50
CA ALA A 135 -8.49 -12.81 1.51
C ALA A 135 -9.90 -12.32 1.15
N SER A 136 -10.71 -11.95 2.14
CA SER A 136 -12.02 -11.32 1.94
C SER A 136 -11.92 -10.01 1.14
N TRP A 137 -10.91 -9.18 1.42
CA TRP A 137 -10.66 -7.98 0.61
C TRP A 137 -10.30 -8.32 -0.84
N PHE A 138 -9.49 -9.34 -1.08
CA PHE A 138 -9.17 -9.79 -2.45
C PHE A 138 -10.39 -10.31 -3.19
N ALA A 139 -11.23 -11.12 -2.54
CA ALA A 139 -12.48 -11.60 -3.12
C ALA A 139 -13.39 -10.42 -3.48
N PHE A 140 -13.51 -9.43 -2.60
CA PHE A 140 -14.22 -8.18 -2.87
C PHE A 140 -13.62 -7.43 -4.07
N GLN A 141 -12.30 -7.31 -4.17
CA GLN A 141 -11.64 -6.67 -5.31
C GLN A 141 -11.93 -7.41 -6.61
N ALA A 142 -11.87 -8.74 -6.62
CA ALA A 142 -12.19 -9.55 -7.79
C ALA A 142 -13.64 -9.35 -8.24
N ALA A 143 -14.59 -9.37 -7.29
CA ALA A 143 -16.02 -9.17 -7.56
C ALA A 143 -16.35 -7.73 -8.02
N ALA A 144 -15.67 -6.73 -7.47
CA ALA A 144 -15.88 -5.32 -7.81
C ALA A 144 -15.21 -4.89 -9.14
N GLY A 145 -14.79 -5.85 -9.97
CA GLY A 145 -14.06 -5.63 -11.21
C GLY A 145 -12.69 -4.97 -11.01
N GLY A 146 -12.14 -5.06 -9.80
CA GLY A 146 -10.97 -4.34 -9.28
C GLY A 146 -9.62 -4.94 -9.65
N THR A 147 -9.50 -5.71 -10.72
CA THR A 147 -8.18 -5.88 -11.35
C THR A 147 -7.79 -4.53 -11.97
N ASP A 148 -6.57 -4.05 -11.70
CA ASP A 148 -6.07 -2.89 -12.43
C ASP A 148 -6.10 -3.21 -13.92
N PRO A 149 -6.41 -2.25 -14.82
CA PRO A 149 -6.35 -2.52 -16.24
C PRO A 149 -4.95 -3.08 -16.53
N ILE A 150 -4.91 -4.33 -17.00
CA ILE A 150 -3.70 -4.93 -17.52
C ILE A 150 -3.32 -4.05 -18.72
N PRO A 151 -2.08 -3.54 -18.84
CA PRO A 151 -1.67 -2.91 -20.09
C PRO A 151 -1.97 -3.92 -21.19
N THR A 152 -2.85 -3.56 -22.11
CA THR A 152 -3.19 -4.37 -23.28
C THR A 152 -1.88 -4.67 -24.01
N MET A 153 -1.33 -5.84 -23.76
CA MET A 153 -0.44 -6.47 -24.71
C MET A 153 -1.36 -6.99 -25.79
N ASP A 154 -1.23 -6.41 -26.98
CA ASP A 154 -1.92 -6.88 -28.18
C ASP A 154 -1.80 -8.41 -28.21
N ASN A 155 -2.95 -9.12 -28.19
CA ASN A 155 -3.13 -10.59 -28.28
C ASN A 155 -3.54 -11.38 -27.01
N PHE A 156 -4.00 -10.76 -25.93
CA PHE A 156 -4.76 -11.49 -24.89
C PHE A 156 -6.21 -11.00 -24.80
N GLU A 157 -7.15 -11.87 -25.15
CA GLU A 157 -8.58 -11.64 -24.92
C GLU A 157 -8.85 -11.53 -23.42
N CYS A 158 -9.33 -10.36 -22.97
CA CYS A 158 -9.80 -10.17 -21.61
C CYS A 158 -11.00 -11.12 -21.36
N PRO A 159 -10.98 -11.94 -20.29
CA PRO A 159 -12.12 -12.80 -19.96
C PRO A 159 -13.40 -11.98 -19.77
N GLY A 160 -14.54 -12.46 -20.26
CA GLY A 160 -15.82 -11.72 -20.29
C GLY A 160 -16.32 -11.16 -18.94
N TRP A 161 -15.83 -11.66 -17.80
CA TRP A 161 -16.15 -11.12 -16.47
C TRP A 161 -15.50 -9.75 -16.18
N LEU A 162 -14.54 -9.31 -16.99
CA LEU A 162 -13.87 -8.01 -16.90
C LEU A 162 -14.62 -6.87 -17.61
N GLN A 163 -15.65 -7.16 -18.42
CA GLN A 163 -16.32 -6.18 -19.29
C GLN A 163 -17.48 -5.41 -18.63
N GLY A 164 -17.82 -5.70 -17.37
CA GLY A 164 -18.82 -4.93 -16.66
C GLY A 164 -18.19 -3.72 -15.98
N GLU A 165 -18.62 -2.49 -16.32
CA GLU A 165 -18.68 -1.46 -15.29
C GLU A 165 -19.54 -2.04 -14.16
N ALA A 166 -18.90 -2.55 -13.10
CA ALA A 166 -19.60 -3.00 -11.91
C ALA A 166 -20.35 -1.79 -11.35
N LYS A 167 -21.63 -1.67 -11.72
CA LYS A 167 -22.55 -0.70 -11.16
C LYS A 167 -22.64 -1.07 -9.68
N PHE A 168 -21.93 -0.30 -8.86
CA PHE A 168 -22.03 -0.41 -7.42
C PHE A 168 -23.46 0.01 -7.05
N ASN A 169 -24.33 -0.99 -6.94
CA ASN A 169 -25.65 -0.82 -6.39
C ASN A 169 -25.46 -0.60 -4.90
N GLN A 170 -25.57 0.65 -4.44
CA GLN A 170 -25.63 1.03 -3.02
C GLN A 170 -26.68 0.22 -2.22
N THR A 171 -27.57 -0.49 -2.90
CA THR A 171 -28.62 -1.36 -2.34
C THR A 171 -28.14 -2.72 -1.83
N THR A 172 -26.83 -3.05 -1.86
CA THR A 172 -26.35 -4.24 -1.11
C THR A 172 -26.23 -4.00 0.41
N HIS A 173 -26.54 -2.79 0.89
CA HIS A 173 -26.93 -2.54 2.28
C HIS A 173 -28.35 -3.07 2.56
N LEU A 174 -28.63 -4.33 2.21
CA LEU A 174 -29.71 -5.02 2.90
C LEU A 174 -29.27 -5.15 4.35
N CYS A 175 -29.98 -4.43 5.22
CA CYS A 175 -29.83 -4.42 6.66
C CYS A 175 -29.49 -5.81 7.17
N GLN A 176 -28.21 -6.06 7.48
CA GLN A 176 -27.86 -7.19 8.32
C GLN A 176 -28.51 -6.90 9.67
N SER A 177 -29.36 -7.82 10.12
CA SER A 177 -29.84 -7.80 11.50
C SER A 177 -28.63 -7.83 12.42
N GLU A 178 -28.69 -7.14 13.56
CA GLU A 178 -27.62 -7.18 14.57
C GLU A 178 -27.30 -8.63 15.00
N ALA A 179 -28.24 -9.56 14.80
CA ALA A 179 -28.09 -11.00 15.01
C ALA A 179 -27.22 -11.72 13.96
N ASP A 180 -26.99 -11.15 12.78
CA ASP A 180 -26.16 -11.74 11.71
C ASP A 180 -24.70 -11.26 11.78
N LEU A 181 -24.37 -10.36 12.71
CA LEU A 181 -23.00 -9.90 12.91
C LEU A 181 -22.17 -10.99 13.59
N PRO A 182 -20.96 -11.30 13.08
CA PRO A 182 -20.10 -12.28 13.73
C PRO A 182 -19.75 -11.81 15.14
N GLN A 183 -19.91 -12.72 16.12
CA GLN A 183 -19.60 -12.46 17.52
C GLN A 183 -18.17 -11.92 17.68
N TRP A 184 -18.01 -10.82 18.42
CA TRP A 184 -16.72 -10.18 18.63
C TRP A 184 -15.70 -11.17 19.22
N ASN A 185 -14.55 -11.30 18.56
CA ASN A 185 -13.48 -12.22 18.99
C ASN A 185 -12.17 -11.45 19.24
N PRO A 186 -11.73 -11.33 20.51
CA PRO A 186 -10.53 -10.57 20.87
C PRO A 186 -9.23 -11.09 20.26
N THR A 187 -9.20 -12.34 19.80
CA THR A 187 -8.01 -13.00 19.24
C THR A 187 -7.80 -12.66 17.77
N THR A 188 -8.88 -12.41 17.02
CA THR A 188 -8.85 -12.15 15.58
C THR A 188 -9.14 -10.67 15.26
N GLN A 189 -10.00 -10.01 16.04
CA GLN A 189 -10.36 -8.61 15.85
C GLN A 189 -9.49 -7.73 16.75
N ARG A 190 -8.39 -7.21 16.20
CA ARG A 190 -7.55 -6.23 16.90
C ARG A 190 -8.10 -4.83 16.67
N ILE A 191 -8.39 -4.11 17.75
CA ILE A 191 -8.65 -2.67 17.70
C ILE A 191 -7.38 -1.98 17.18
N PRO A 192 -7.43 -1.23 16.08
CA PRO A 192 -6.28 -0.46 15.63
C PRO A 192 -5.87 0.53 16.73
N LEU A 193 -4.67 0.39 17.30
CA LEU A 193 -4.16 1.22 18.41
C LEU A 193 -3.78 2.65 17.99
N GLY A 194 -4.22 3.11 16.82
CA GLY A 194 -3.89 4.42 16.26
C GLY A 194 -3.70 4.40 14.74
N PRO A 195 -3.36 5.56 14.14
CA PRO A 195 -3.17 5.69 12.71
C PRO A 195 -2.07 4.76 12.17
N LEU A 196 -2.27 4.27 10.94
CA LEU A 196 -1.27 3.47 10.22
C LEU A 196 0.09 4.19 10.07
N PHE A 197 0.03 5.50 9.83
CA PHE A 197 1.17 6.40 9.65
C PHE A 197 1.11 7.53 10.69
N PRO A 198 1.41 7.25 11.96
CA PRO A 198 1.23 8.18 13.06
C PRO A 198 2.19 9.37 13.05
N LYS A 199 3.21 9.35 12.18
CA LYS A 199 4.23 10.40 12.04
C LYS A 199 4.23 11.05 10.65
N ALA A 200 3.30 10.65 9.78
CA ALA A 200 3.26 11.15 8.43
C ALA A 200 2.90 12.65 8.42
N ARG A 201 3.78 13.42 7.79
CA ARG A 201 3.58 14.84 7.46
C ARG A 201 3.13 14.98 6.02
N GLU A 202 3.58 14.08 5.15
CA GLU A 202 3.24 14.08 3.73
C GLU A 202 2.73 12.71 3.32
N ILE A 203 1.56 12.69 2.69
CA ILE A 203 0.98 11.46 2.13
C ILE A 203 0.64 11.70 0.68
N THR A 204 1.07 10.81 -0.20
CA THR A 204 0.74 10.84 -1.63
C THR A 204 0.10 9.53 -2.04
N PHE A 205 -1.12 9.60 -2.58
CA PHE A 205 -1.75 8.48 -3.29
C PHE A 205 -1.56 8.67 -4.80
N ARG A 206 -0.90 7.71 -5.45
CA ARG A 206 -0.70 7.67 -6.89
C ARG A 206 -1.78 6.83 -7.55
N CYS A 207 -2.48 7.39 -8.52
CA CYS A 207 -3.52 6.68 -9.25
C CYS A 207 -3.50 7.07 -10.73
N SER A 208 -3.72 6.12 -11.63
CA SER A 208 -4.14 6.45 -12.99
C SER A 208 -5.63 6.79 -13.04
N VAL A 209 -6.10 7.39 -14.14
CA VAL A 209 -7.52 7.70 -14.33
C VAL A 209 -8.44 6.47 -14.14
N PRO A 210 -8.14 5.29 -14.72
CA PRO A 210 -8.92 4.07 -14.46
C PRO A 210 -8.93 3.61 -13.00
N GLN A 211 -7.91 3.98 -12.22
CA GLN A 211 -7.79 3.61 -10.81
C GLN A 211 -8.54 4.56 -9.86
N LEU A 212 -9.07 5.69 -10.33
CA LEU A 212 -9.82 6.63 -9.47
C LEU A 212 -11.05 6.03 -8.80
N ARG A 213 -11.60 4.95 -9.37
CA ARG A 213 -12.63 4.13 -8.70
C ARG A 213 -12.19 3.60 -7.33
N ARG A 214 -10.90 3.28 -7.14
CA ARG A 214 -10.34 2.81 -5.86
C ARG A 214 -10.44 3.88 -4.79
N MET A 215 -10.11 5.12 -5.15
CA MET A 215 -10.17 6.27 -4.25
C MET A 215 -11.61 6.57 -3.82
N ARG A 216 -12.57 6.46 -4.74
CA ARG A 216 -14.00 6.61 -4.42
C ARG A 216 -14.53 5.53 -3.48
N ARG A 217 -13.95 4.32 -3.52
CA ARG A 217 -14.35 3.21 -2.65
C ARG A 217 -13.79 3.30 -1.23
N LEU A 218 -12.87 4.21 -0.94
CA LEU A 218 -12.33 4.34 0.42
C LEU A 218 -13.43 4.61 1.45
N ALA A 219 -14.46 5.39 1.07
CA ALA A 219 -15.65 5.65 1.88
C ALA A 219 -16.46 4.38 2.21
N VAL A 220 -16.46 3.37 1.33
CA VAL A 220 -17.24 2.12 1.49
C VAL A 220 -16.68 1.25 2.62
N TYR A 221 -15.39 1.41 2.97
CA TYR A 221 -14.80 0.64 4.06
C TYR A 221 -15.17 1.15 5.45
N HIS A 222 -15.86 2.30 5.56
CA HIS A 222 -16.23 2.93 6.83
C HIS A 222 -15.04 3.16 7.79
N VAL A 223 -13.83 3.24 7.23
CA VAL A 223 -12.61 3.56 7.97
C VAL A 223 -12.36 5.05 7.83
N PRO A 224 -12.32 5.83 8.92
CA PRO A 224 -12.03 7.25 8.83
C PRO A 224 -10.57 7.47 8.38
N ALA A 225 -10.30 8.59 7.72
CA ALA A 225 -8.93 8.94 7.30
C ALA A 225 -7.96 9.05 8.50
N THR A 226 -8.47 9.37 9.71
CA THR A 226 -7.73 9.39 10.97
C THR A 226 -7.15 8.04 11.38
N ALA A 227 -7.67 6.92 10.85
CA ALA A 227 -7.10 5.60 11.03
C ALA A 227 -5.86 5.36 10.14
N ILE A 228 -5.62 6.23 9.15
CA ILE A 228 -4.46 6.17 8.26
C ILE A 228 -3.37 7.14 8.72
N PHE A 229 -3.74 8.36 9.11
CA PHE A 229 -2.79 9.40 9.50
C PHE A 229 -3.37 10.32 10.57
N SER A 230 -2.50 11.06 11.26
CA SER A 230 -2.90 12.10 12.21
C SER A 230 -3.11 13.44 11.48
N PRO A 231 -4.33 14.00 11.40
CA PRO A 231 -4.60 15.27 10.71
C PRO A 231 -3.80 16.45 11.27
N GLU A 232 -3.46 16.41 12.56
CA GLU A 232 -2.70 17.45 13.26
C GLU A 232 -1.25 17.51 12.77
N GLN A 233 -0.67 16.35 12.45
CA GLN A 233 0.70 16.23 11.98
C GLN A 233 0.82 16.36 10.46
N LEU A 234 -0.27 16.07 9.75
CA LEU A 234 -0.32 16.14 8.30
C LEU A 234 -0.13 17.59 7.84
N GLN A 235 0.86 17.79 6.98
CA GLN A 235 1.14 19.05 6.30
C GLN A 235 0.55 19.03 4.89
N VAL A 236 0.69 17.90 4.18
CA VAL A 236 0.20 17.75 2.81
C VAL A 236 -0.39 16.36 2.60
N PHE A 237 -1.59 16.32 2.03
CA PHE A 237 -2.17 15.15 1.40
C PHE A 237 -2.25 15.39 -0.12
N ARG A 238 -1.62 14.53 -0.91
CA ARG A 238 -1.58 14.64 -2.37
C ARG A 238 -2.28 13.46 -3.03
N LEU A 239 -3.20 13.75 -3.93
CA LEU A 239 -3.68 12.79 -4.93
C LEU A 239 -2.97 13.08 -6.25
N SER A 240 -2.05 12.19 -6.65
CA SER A 240 -1.29 12.30 -7.90
C SER A 240 -1.93 11.44 -8.98
N ILE A 241 -2.51 12.08 -9.99
CA ILE A 241 -3.21 11.43 -11.10
C ILE A 241 -2.27 11.29 -12.29
N ILE A 242 -1.78 10.07 -12.52
CA ILE A 242 -0.79 9.74 -13.56
C ILE A 242 -1.49 9.51 -14.91
N GLY A 243 -0.97 10.13 -15.98
CA GLY A 243 -1.42 9.94 -17.36
C GLY A 243 -2.73 10.67 -17.69
N GLY A 244 -3.19 11.57 -16.82
CA GLY A 244 -4.37 12.39 -17.06
C GLY A 244 -4.01 13.66 -17.83
N ARG A 245 -4.58 13.88 -19.02
CA ARG A 245 -4.52 15.20 -19.67
C ARG A 245 -5.19 16.24 -18.76
N CYS A 246 -4.63 17.44 -18.64
CA CYS A 246 -5.06 18.53 -17.73
C CYS A 246 -6.55 18.96 -17.79
N LYS A 247 -7.36 18.41 -18.72
CA LYS A 247 -8.78 18.73 -18.91
C LYS A 247 -9.75 17.81 -18.14
N ALA A 248 -9.26 16.84 -17.37
CA ALA A 248 -10.08 15.94 -16.58
C ALA A 248 -10.80 16.50 -15.32
N PRO A 249 -10.48 17.67 -14.70
CA PRO A 249 -10.95 17.99 -13.34
C PRO A 249 -12.47 17.93 -13.11
N SER A 250 -13.28 18.35 -14.08
CA SER A 250 -14.74 18.43 -13.93
C SER A 250 -15.47 17.09 -14.09
N SER A 251 -14.85 16.09 -14.72
CA SER A 251 -15.43 14.74 -14.89
C SER A 251 -15.03 13.77 -13.77
N LEU A 252 -14.00 14.11 -12.99
CA LEU A 252 -13.55 13.27 -11.88
C LEU A 252 -14.53 13.40 -10.71
N LYS A 253 -15.44 12.43 -10.59
CA LYS A 253 -16.40 12.29 -9.48
C LYS A 253 -15.69 11.96 -8.15
N LEU A 254 -14.79 12.83 -7.68
CA LEU A 254 -13.96 12.67 -6.48
C LEU A 254 -14.69 13.00 -5.18
N ARG A 255 -15.96 13.41 -5.24
CA ARG A 255 -16.75 13.76 -4.06
C ARG A 255 -16.70 12.68 -2.95
N PRO A 256 -16.91 11.37 -3.22
CA PRO A 256 -16.82 10.35 -2.17
C PRO A 256 -15.42 10.26 -1.52
N PHE A 257 -14.37 10.50 -2.30
CA PHE A 257 -13.00 10.50 -1.79
C PHE A 257 -12.73 11.74 -0.92
N ARG A 258 -13.23 12.92 -1.34
CA ARG A 258 -13.10 14.17 -0.57
C ARG A 258 -13.88 14.10 0.74
N GLU A 259 -15.07 13.51 0.71
CA GLU A 259 -15.88 13.26 1.92
C GLU A 259 -15.17 12.29 2.87
N TRP A 260 -14.64 11.17 2.36
CA TRP A 260 -13.85 10.23 3.16
C TRP A 260 -12.63 10.88 3.83
N LEU A 261 -11.93 11.76 3.09
CA LEU A 261 -10.73 12.43 3.58
C LEU A 261 -11.04 13.58 4.56
N ASP A 262 -12.31 13.96 4.69
CA ASP A 262 -12.71 15.20 5.35
C ASP A 262 -11.95 16.42 4.78
N ALA A 263 -12.06 16.58 3.46
CA ALA A 263 -11.31 17.58 2.70
C ALA A 263 -11.55 19.01 3.19
N ASP A 264 -12.73 19.30 3.76
CA ASP A 264 -13.07 20.61 4.27
C ASP A 264 -12.26 20.96 5.53
N GLN A 265 -11.99 19.98 6.40
CA GLN A 265 -11.08 20.16 7.54
C GLN A 265 -9.61 20.25 7.14
N LEU A 266 -9.21 19.55 6.08
CA LEU A 266 -7.83 19.63 5.58
C LEU A 266 -7.52 20.97 4.90
N GLY A 267 -8.52 21.63 4.31
CA GLY A 267 -8.36 22.91 3.63
C GLY A 267 -7.19 22.90 2.64
N ASN A 268 -6.23 23.81 2.84
CA ASN A 268 -5.05 23.97 1.98
C ASN A 268 -4.05 22.80 2.03
N LYS A 269 -4.23 21.83 2.94
CA LYS A 269 -3.37 20.64 3.02
C LYS A 269 -3.65 19.64 1.90
N LEU A 270 -4.83 19.68 1.28
CA LEU A 270 -5.20 18.79 0.18
C LEU A 270 -4.75 19.35 -1.17
N CYS A 271 -3.96 18.57 -1.90
CA CYS A 271 -3.51 18.87 -3.25
C CYS A 271 -3.91 17.76 -4.22
N VAL A 272 -4.50 18.11 -5.36
CA VAL A 272 -4.73 17.19 -6.49
C VAL A 272 -3.81 17.61 -7.63
N GLN A 273 -2.92 16.71 -8.04
CA GLN A 273 -1.91 16.97 -9.07
C GLN A 273 -2.14 16.04 -10.25
N PHE A 274 -2.04 16.58 -11.46
CA PHE A 274 -2.03 15.80 -12.70
C PHE A 274 -0.58 15.67 -13.17
N CYS A 275 -0.12 14.44 -13.36
CA CYS A 275 1.25 14.08 -13.71
C CYS A 275 1.30 13.31 -15.04
#